data_AF-A0A8H6CKP0-F1
#
_entry.id   AF-A0A8H6CKP0-F1
#
_cell.length_a   1.000
_cell.length_b   1.000
_cell.length_c   1.000
_cell.angle_alpha   90.00
_cell.angle_beta   90.00
_cell.angle_gamma   90.00
#
_symmetry.space_group_name_H-M   'P 1'
#
loop_
_entity.id
_entity.type
_entity.pdbx_description
1 polymer ?
#
loop_
_entity_poly.entity_id
_entity_poly.type
_entity_poly.pdbx_seq_one_letter_code
_entity_poly.pdbx_strand_id
1 'polypeptide(L)' 'MLQKASLVAFFILAITASSSAEGLYTKNSGVLQVDGSSYNKLVAKSNQVSIVE' A
#
# COMPACT_ATOMS: atom_id res chain seq x y z
N MET A 1 10.09 35.29 -6.32
CA MET A 1 10.54 34.15 -5.48
C MET A 1 9.40 33.21 -5.06
N LEU A 2 8.13 33.59 -5.26
CA LEU A 2 6.95 32.86 -4.80
C LEU A 2 6.58 31.60 -5.63
N GLN A 3 6.84 31.58 -6.93
CA GLN A 3 6.56 30.41 -7.78
C GLN A 3 7.49 29.21 -7.57
N LYS A 4 8.75 29.49 -7.18
CA LYS A 4 9.77 28.45 -6.93
C LYS A 4 9.43 27.66 -5.66
N ALA A 5 8.91 28.33 -4.64
CA ALA A 5 8.43 27.71 -3.41
C ALA A 5 7.20 26.81 -3.65
N SER A 6 6.30 27.23 -4.55
CA SER A 6 5.11 26.45 -4.93
C SER A 6 5.47 25.13 -5.64
N LEU A 7 6.50 25.14 -6.49
CA LEU A 7 6.95 23.93 -7.19
C LEU A 7 7.59 22.92 -6.23
N VAL A 8 8.39 23.41 -5.27
CA VAL A 8 9.02 22.56 -4.24
C VAL A 8 7.96 21.93 -3.34
N ALA A 9 6.95 22.70 -2.92
CA ALA A 9 5.83 22.15 -2.13
C ALA A 9 5.04 21.07 -2.89
N PHE A 10 4.83 21.25 -4.20
CA PHE A 10 4.14 20.27 -5.04
C PHE A 10 4.96 18.98 -5.19
N PHE A 11 6.29 19.07 -5.34
CA PHE A 11 7.18 17.91 -5.39
C PHE A 11 7.22 17.15 -4.06
N ILE A 12 7.28 17.86 -2.93
CA ILE A 12 7.26 17.24 -1.60
C ILE A 12 5.95 16.49 -1.39
N LEU A 13 4.80 17.11 -1.73
CA LEU A 13 3.49 16.48 -1.62
C LEU A 13 3.37 15.22 -2.50
N ALA A 14 3.89 15.26 -3.73
CA ALA A 14 3.90 14.11 -4.63
C ALA A 14 4.75 12.94 -4.11
N ILE A 15 5.88 13.24 -3.45
CA ILE A 15 6.76 12.21 -2.86
C ILE A 15 6.11 11.60 -1.61
N THR A 16 5.47 12.40 -0.76
CA THR A 16 4.82 11.91 0.47
C THR A 16 3.50 11.19 0.22
N ALA A 17 2.82 11.47 -0.90
CA ALA A 17 1.56 10.80 -1.26
C ALA A 17 1.74 9.30 -1.57
N SER A 18 2.98 8.83 -1.71
CA SER A 18 3.29 7.43 -2.06
C SER A 18 3.62 6.56 -0.84
N SER A 19 3.37 7.02 0.39
CA SER A 19 3.49 6.17 1.56
C SER A 19 2.26 5.26 1.66
N SER A 20 2.17 4.28 0.75
CA SER A 20 1.40 3.08 1.01
C SER A 20 1.94 2.49 2.30
N ALA A 21 1.06 2.17 3.25
CA ALA A 21 1.41 1.34 4.40
C ALA A 21 1.65 -0.08 3.87
N GLU A 22 2.73 -0.26 3.11
CA GLU A 22 3.21 -1.56 2.68
C GLU A 22 3.64 -2.27 3.98
N GLY A 23 2.89 -3.30 4.39
CA GLY A 23 3.33 -4.18 5.47
C GLY A 23 4.73 -4.76 5.20
N LEU A 24 5.26 -5.54 6.14
CA LEU A 24 6.64 -6.07 6.10
C LEU A 24 7.00 -6.81 4.79
N TYR A 25 6.01 -7.27 4.05
CA TYR A 25 6.15 -7.94 2.76
C TYR A 25 5.92 -6.99 1.58
N THR A 26 6.99 -6.63 0.85
CA THR A 26 6.86 -5.80 -0.36
C THR A 26 6.06 -6.49 -1.47
N LYS A 27 5.61 -5.73 -2.49
CA LYS A 27 4.91 -6.25 -3.68
C LYS A 27 5.62 -7.35 -4.48
N ASN A 28 6.93 -7.56 -4.26
CA ASN A 28 7.71 -8.63 -4.90
C ASN A 28 7.85 -9.88 -4.00
N SER A 29 7.13 -9.92 -2.88
CA SER A 29 7.07 -11.06 -1.98
C SER A 29 6.09 -12.13 -2.49
N GLY A 30 6.33 -13.38 -2.12
CA GLY A 30 5.35 -14.47 -2.29
C GLY A 30 4.18 -14.41 -1.31
N VAL A 31 4.17 -13.42 -0.40
CA VAL A 31 3.11 -13.21 0.59
C VAL A 31 2.11 -12.18 0.06
N LEU A 32 0.82 -12.54 0.08
CA LEU A 32 -0.26 -11.64 -0.30
C LEU A 32 -0.61 -10.71 0.86
N GLN A 33 -0.53 -9.40 0.61
CA GLN A 33 -1.04 -8.38 1.53
C GLN A 33 -2.57 -8.39 1.49
N VAL A 34 -3.20 -8.58 2.66
CA VAL A 34 -4.66 -8.57 2.80
C VAL A 34 -5.07 -7.58 3.88
N ASP A 35 -6.20 -6.94 3.67
CA ASP A 35 -6.82 -5.99 4.60
C ASP A 35 -8.30 -6.35 4.82
N GLY A 36 -9.00 -5.57 5.65
CA GLY A 36 -10.42 -5.81 5.92
C GLY A 36 -11.31 -5.75 4.68
N SER A 37 -10.89 -5.07 3.61
CA SER A 37 -11.65 -4.95 2.36
C SER A 37 -11.52 -6.18 1.46
N SER A 38 -10.40 -6.91 1.57
CA SER A 38 -10.01 -7.99 0.67
C SER A 38 -10.05 -9.37 1.33
N TYR A 39 -9.93 -9.44 2.66
CA TYR A 39 -9.85 -10.68 3.43
C TYR A 39 -10.99 -11.67 3.13
N ASN A 40 -12.24 -11.19 3.10
CA ASN A 40 -13.39 -12.06 2.83
C ASN A 40 -13.35 -12.70 1.45
N LYS A 41 -12.80 -12.00 0.45
CA LYS A 41 -12.74 -12.48 -0.94
C LYS A 41 -11.57 -13.44 -1.14
N LEU A 42 -10.43 -13.15 -0.53
CA LEU A 42 -9.17 -13.86 -0.78
C LEU A 42 -8.93 -15.00 0.21
N VAL A 43 -9.41 -14.89 1.45
CA VAL A 43 -9.14 -15.85 2.54
C VAL A 43 -10.43 -16.53 3.00
N ALA A 44 -11.35 -15.78 3.61
CA ALA A 44 -12.47 -16.37 4.37
C ALA A 44 -13.47 -17.17 3.52
N LYS A 45 -13.66 -16.79 2.26
CA LYS A 45 -14.56 -17.48 1.31
C LYS A 45 -13.78 -18.22 0.20
N SER A 46 -12.48 -18.41 0.38
CA SER A 46 -11.67 -19.17 -0.57
C SER A 46 -11.86 -20.68 -0.38
N ASN A 47 -11.60 -21.46 -1.42
CA ASN A 47 -11.56 -22.93 -1.34
C ASN A 47 -10.12 -23.46 -1.19
N GLN A 48 -9.23 -22.66 -0.61
CA GLN A 48 -7.81 -22.98 -0.46
C GLN A 48 -7.39 -22.73 0.99
N VAL A 49 -6.45 -23.55 1.48
CA VAL A 49 -5.86 -23.33 2.80
C VAL A 49 -4.95 -22.12 2.74
N SER A 50 -5.17 -21.16 3.63
CA SER A 50 -4.39 -19.93 3.76
C SER A 50 -3.82 -19.84 5.16
N ILE A 51 -2.58 -19.35 5.29
CA ILE A 51 -1.94 -19.03 6.57
C ILE A 51 -1.91 -17.51 6.70
N VAL A 52 -2.41 -16.97 7.81
CA VAL A 52 -2.55 -15.54 8.06
C VAL A 52 -1.75 -15.16 9.32
N GLU A 53 -1.02 -14.05 9.23
CA GLU A 53 -0.23 -13.42 10.31
C GLU A 53 -0.92 -12.13 10.77
#